data_AF-A0A1E4FC59-F1
#
_entry.id   AF-A0A1E4FC59-F1
#
_cell.length_a   1.000
_cell.length_b   1.000
_cell.length_c   1.000
_cell.angle_alpha   90.00
_cell.angle_beta   90.00
_cell.angle_gamma   90.00
#
_symmetry.space_group_name_H-M   'P 1'
#
loop_
_entity.id
_entity.type
_entity.pdbx_description
1 polymer ?
#
loop_
_entity_poly.entity_id
_entity_poly.type
_entity_poly.pdbx_seq_one_letter_code
_entity_poly.pdbx_strand_id
1 'polypeptide(L)'
;MSSDTQTKLIHAADRFLGKDETTLTSQERVILEQAIGKRALSRDPGAEFDEKLTLGQRLADGVAAFGGSWNFIIGFGAALVIWTGLNLLLAGNAFDPYPFIFLNLMLSMLAAIQAPVIMMSQNRQAAKDREVSAHDYEVNLKAEIEIMALHEKVDRLREEDIRNLILRQQDQIERLTRLVEKHVAGGADKGESA
;
A
#
# COMPACT_ATOMS: atom_id res chain seq x y z
N MET A 1 32.92 6.47 -5.52
CA MET A 1 31.49 6.77 -5.67
C MET A 1 30.58 5.98 -4.73
N SER A 2 30.99 4.81 -4.19
CA SER A 2 30.14 4.05 -3.24
C SER A 2 30.07 4.60 -1.81
N SER A 3 31.08 5.34 -1.34
CA SER A 3 31.14 5.79 0.07
C SER A 3 30.11 6.89 0.41
N ASP A 4 29.83 7.83 -0.49
CA ASP A 4 28.90 8.95 -0.24
C ASP A 4 27.43 8.48 -0.26
N THR A 5 27.10 7.54 -1.14
CA THR A 5 25.79 6.88 -1.16
C THR A 5 25.57 6.05 0.11
N GLN A 6 26.59 5.32 0.56
CA GLN A 6 26.50 4.51 1.78
C GLN A 6 26.32 5.37 3.04
N THR A 7 27.03 6.49 3.17
CA THR A 7 26.83 7.43 4.28
C THR A 7 25.43 8.07 4.26
N LYS A 8 24.92 8.43 3.08
CA LYS A 8 23.55 8.95 2.92
C LYS A 8 22.50 7.90 3.27
N LEU A 9 22.72 6.64 2.90
CA LEU A 9 21.83 5.52 3.25
C LEU A 9 21.82 5.23 4.75
N ILE A 10 22.99 5.22 5.40
CA ILE A 10 23.10 5.04 6.86
C ILE A 10 22.35 6.14 7.59
N HIS A 11 22.58 7.40 7.20
CA HIS A 11 21.95 8.54 7.84
C HIS A 11 20.44 8.59 7.54
N ALA A 12 20.00 8.14 6.37
CA ALA A 12 18.58 8.05 6.02
C ALA A 12 17.89 6.91 6.77
N ALA A 13 18.55 5.76 6.95
CA ALA A 13 18.00 4.61 7.67
C ALA A 13 17.78 4.90 9.16
N ASP A 14 18.79 5.45 9.83
CA ASP A 14 18.70 5.81 11.24
C ASP A 14 17.66 6.93 11.46
N ARG A 15 17.64 7.92 10.56
CA ARG A 15 16.76 9.09 10.71
C ARG A 15 15.30 8.85 10.32
N PHE A 16 15.05 8.06 9.27
CA PHE A 16 13.70 7.88 8.72
C PHE A 16 13.04 6.58 9.16
N LEU A 17 13.80 5.51 9.40
CA LEU A 17 13.25 4.22 9.86
C LEU A 17 13.53 3.95 11.33
N GLY A 18 14.39 4.73 12.01
CA GLY A 18 14.80 4.47 13.39
C GLY A 18 15.54 3.14 13.55
N LYS A 19 16.10 2.60 12.46
CA LYS A 19 16.79 1.32 12.40
C LYS A 19 18.24 1.52 11.97
N ASP A 20 19.12 0.74 12.57
CA ASP A 20 20.53 0.68 12.20
C ASP A 20 20.68 0.04 10.81
N GLU A 21 21.68 0.43 10.01
CA GLU A 21 21.87 -0.09 8.63
C GLU A 21 21.94 -1.62 8.61
N THR A 22 22.45 -2.20 9.70
CA THR A 22 22.61 -3.65 9.92
C THR A 22 21.29 -4.39 10.15
N THR A 23 20.19 -3.69 10.48
CA THR A 23 18.85 -4.28 10.68
C THR A 23 17.90 -4.07 9.52
N LEU A 24 18.32 -3.33 8.48
CA LEU A 24 17.52 -3.16 7.27
C LEU A 24 17.45 -4.45 6.47
N THR A 25 16.24 -4.85 6.14
CA THR A 25 15.97 -5.88 5.15
C THR A 25 16.46 -5.46 3.76
N SER A 26 16.74 -6.44 2.90
CA SER A 26 17.19 -6.19 1.52
C SER A 26 16.19 -5.33 0.72
N GLN A 27 14.88 -5.44 1.03
CA GLN A 27 13.83 -4.61 0.42
C GLN A 27 13.92 -3.15 0.89
N GLU A 28 14.04 -2.89 2.20
CA GLU A 28 14.15 -1.52 2.74
C GLU A 28 15.35 -0.76 2.15
N ARG A 29 16.50 -1.44 1.94
CA ARG A 29 17.69 -0.85 1.30
C ARG A 29 17.43 -0.40 -0.13
N VAL A 30 16.76 -1.23 -0.92
CA VAL A 30 16.43 -0.91 -2.32
C VAL A 30 15.45 0.26 -2.39
N ILE A 31 14.47 0.32 -1.49
CA ILE A 31 13.49 1.42 -1.44
C ILE A 31 14.17 2.74 -1.11
N LEU A 32 15.08 2.75 -0.14
CA LEU A 32 15.89 3.93 0.21
C LEU A 32 16.73 4.42 -0.98
N GLU A 33 17.40 3.51 -1.70
CA GLU A 33 18.14 3.86 -2.92
C GLU A 33 17.23 4.42 -4.02
N GLN A 34 16.05 3.84 -4.22
CA GLN A 34 15.09 4.29 -5.21
C GLN A 34 14.42 5.62 -4.84
N ALA A 35 14.19 5.88 -3.56
CA ALA A 35 13.71 7.15 -3.03
C ALA A 35 14.73 8.27 -3.29
N ILE A 36 16.02 8.00 -3.03
CA ILE A 36 17.12 8.91 -3.36
C ILE A 36 17.22 9.10 -4.90
N GLY A 37 16.96 8.05 -5.68
CA GLY A 37 17.06 8.03 -7.15
C GLY A 37 15.87 8.61 -7.92
N LYS A 38 14.78 9.05 -7.25
CA LYS A 38 13.56 9.61 -7.88
C LYS A 38 13.00 8.81 -9.08
N ARG A 39 13.02 7.48 -9.04
CA ARG A 39 12.35 6.67 -10.07
C ARG A 39 10.87 6.46 -9.70
N ALA A 40 9.98 6.76 -10.62
CA ALA A 40 8.55 6.48 -10.47
C ALA A 40 8.33 4.97 -10.57
N LEU A 41 7.84 4.35 -9.48
CA LEU A 41 7.35 2.98 -9.50
C LEU A 41 5.90 3.02 -10.00
N SER A 42 5.72 3.11 -11.31
CA SER A 42 4.42 2.86 -11.94
C SER A 42 4.40 1.42 -12.44
N ARG A 43 4.40 0.47 -11.50
CA ARG A 43 4.28 -0.96 -11.79
C ARG A 43 2.98 -1.43 -11.17
N ASP A 44 2.17 -2.15 -11.93
CA ASP A 44 0.97 -2.81 -11.41
C ASP A 44 1.34 -4.25 -11.03
N PRO A 45 1.53 -4.55 -9.73
CA PRO A 45 1.88 -5.89 -9.28
C PRO A 45 0.76 -6.91 -9.58
N GLY A 46 -0.49 -6.46 -9.67
CA GLY A 46 -1.63 -7.33 -9.98
C GLY A 46 -1.60 -7.84 -11.43
N ALA A 47 -1.28 -6.96 -12.37
CA ALA A 47 -1.21 -7.29 -13.79
C ALA A 47 -0.08 -8.29 -14.13
N GLU A 48 1.07 -8.16 -13.48
CA GLU A 48 2.20 -9.08 -13.69
C GLU A 48 2.02 -10.46 -13.08
N PHE A 49 1.28 -10.53 -11.97
CA PHE A 49 0.89 -11.82 -11.40
C PHE A 49 -0.04 -12.57 -12.35
N ASP A 50 -0.97 -11.85 -12.98
CA ASP A 50 -1.92 -12.42 -13.94
C ASP A 50 -1.24 -12.85 -15.25
N GLU A 51 -0.18 -12.16 -15.69
CA GLU A 51 0.59 -12.51 -16.89
C GLU A 51 1.34 -13.85 -16.75
N LYS A 52 1.68 -14.25 -15.51
CA LYS A 52 2.38 -15.51 -15.21
C LYS A 52 1.45 -16.72 -15.12
N LEU A 53 0.14 -16.55 -15.30
CA LEU A 53 -0.83 -17.63 -15.13
C LEU A 53 -0.80 -18.64 -16.28
N THR A 54 -0.68 -19.92 -15.92
CA THR A 54 -0.82 -21.03 -16.89
C THR A 54 -2.27 -21.22 -17.32
N LEU A 55 -2.50 -21.84 -18.49
CA LEU A 55 -3.84 -22.12 -19.00
C LEU A 55 -4.70 -22.93 -18.03
N GLY A 56 -4.11 -23.91 -17.34
CA GLY A 56 -4.82 -24.71 -16.32
C GLY A 56 -5.26 -23.90 -15.11
N GLN A 57 -4.43 -22.93 -14.67
CA GLN A 57 -4.76 -22.05 -13.55
C GLN A 57 -5.91 -21.09 -13.91
N ARG A 58 -5.91 -20.57 -15.15
CA ARG A 58 -6.99 -19.71 -15.67
C ARG A 58 -8.32 -20.46 -15.77
N LEU A 59 -8.30 -21.72 -16.22
CA LEU A 59 -9.48 -22.58 -16.25
C LEU A 59 -10.00 -22.89 -14.84
N ALA A 60 -9.11 -23.19 -13.90
CA ALA A 60 -9.48 -23.42 -12.50
C ALA A 60 -10.13 -22.19 -11.85
N ASP A 61 -9.63 -20.98 -12.12
CA ASP A 61 -10.28 -19.74 -11.65
C ASP A 61 -11.65 -19.54 -12.28
N GLY A 62 -11.78 -19.80 -13.58
CA GLY A 62 -13.07 -19.73 -14.26
C GLY A 62 -14.10 -20.70 -13.66
N VAL A 63 -13.69 -21.94 -13.38
CA VAL A 63 -14.55 -22.96 -12.75
C VAL A 63 -14.91 -22.58 -11.31
N ALA A 64 -13.95 -22.06 -10.52
CA ALA A 64 -14.21 -21.60 -9.16
C ALA A 64 -15.18 -20.39 -9.14
N ALA A 65 -14.98 -19.42 -10.04
CA ALA A 65 -15.83 -18.24 -10.16
C ALA A 65 -17.26 -18.61 -10.63
N PHE A 66 -17.38 -19.53 -11.58
CA PHE A 66 -18.67 -20.02 -12.05
C PHE A 66 -19.42 -20.79 -10.96
N GLY A 67 -18.72 -21.71 -10.28
CA GLY A 67 -19.27 -22.51 -9.17
C GLY A 67 -19.65 -21.68 -7.93
N GLY A 68 -19.04 -20.50 -7.75
CA GLY A 68 -19.37 -19.56 -6.66
C GLY A 68 -20.55 -18.62 -6.96
N SER A 69 -21.14 -18.67 -8.15
CA SER A 69 -22.22 -17.75 -8.53
C SER A 69 -23.59 -18.17 -7.96
N TRP A 70 -24.37 -17.19 -7.48
CA TRP A 70 -25.74 -17.43 -6.97
C TRP A 70 -26.66 -18.04 -8.02
N ASN A 71 -26.51 -17.66 -9.29
CA ASN A 71 -27.30 -18.22 -10.40
C ASN A 71 -26.98 -19.71 -10.63
N PHE A 72 -25.72 -20.12 -10.49
CA PHE A 72 -25.33 -21.52 -10.59
C PHE A 72 -25.93 -22.34 -9.44
N ILE A 73 -25.86 -21.84 -8.20
CA ILE A 73 -26.42 -22.54 -7.03
C ILE A 73 -27.92 -22.78 -7.19
N ILE A 74 -28.67 -21.76 -7.61
CA ILE A 74 -30.12 -21.85 -7.81
C ILE A 74 -30.46 -22.79 -8.97
N GLY A 75 -29.77 -22.65 -10.11
CA GLY A 75 -29.99 -23.51 -11.28
C GLY A 75 -29.64 -24.97 -11.02
N PHE A 76 -28.53 -25.22 -10.32
CA PHE A 76 -28.12 -26.56 -9.91
C PHE A 76 -29.13 -27.18 -8.95
N GLY A 77 -29.58 -26.45 -7.93
CA GLY A 77 -30.63 -26.90 -7.02
C GLY A 77 -31.95 -27.21 -7.73
N ALA A 78 -32.38 -26.36 -8.66
CA ALA A 78 -33.57 -26.61 -9.48
C ALA A 78 -33.43 -27.88 -10.34
N ALA A 79 -32.26 -28.09 -10.96
CA ALA A 79 -31.97 -29.30 -11.73
C ALA A 79 -32.05 -30.56 -10.86
N LEU A 80 -31.53 -30.52 -9.62
CA LEU A 80 -31.64 -31.64 -8.67
C LEU A 80 -33.09 -31.94 -8.30
N VAL A 81 -33.91 -30.91 -8.06
CA VAL A 81 -35.34 -31.07 -7.76
C VAL A 81 -36.08 -31.67 -8.97
N ILE A 82 -35.79 -31.18 -10.18
CA ILE A 82 -36.39 -31.71 -11.41
C ILE A 82 -35.99 -33.18 -11.62
N TRP A 83 -34.70 -33.51 -11.47
CA TRP A 83 -34.18 -34.88 -11.61
C TRP A 83 -34.84 -35.84 -10.61
N THR A 84 -34.91 -35.43 -9.35
CA THR A 84 -35.53 -36.20 -8.27
C THR A 84 -37.03 -36.38 -8.53
N GLY A 85 -37.72 -35.31 -8.90
CA GLY A 85 -39.15 -35.34 -9.23
C GLY A 85 -39.46 -36.24 -10.43
N LEU A 86 -38.66 -36.18 -11.49
CA LEU A 86 -38.84 -37.02 -12.67
C LEU A 86 -38.65 -38.51 -12.32
N ASN A 87 -37.59 -38.86 -11.59
CA ASN A 87 -37.35 -40.26 -11.19
C ASN A 87 -38.42 -40.79 -10.23
N LEU A 88 -38.96 -39.94 -9.34
CA LEU A 88 -40.04 -40.33 -8.44
C LEU A 88 -41.36 -40.60 -9.19
N LEU A 89 -41.68 -39.78 -10.21
CA LEU A 89 -42.87 -39.95 -11.04
C LEU A 89 -42.80 -41.16 -11.97
N LEU A 90 -41.59 -41.54 -12.41
CA LEU A 90 -41.37 -42.68 -13.30
C LEU A 90 -41.43 -44.04 -12.59
N ALA A 91 -41.38 -44.07 -11.25
CA ALA A 91 -41.54 -45.22 -10.35
C ALA A 91 -40.97 -46.57 -10.85
N GLY A 92 -41.69 -47.29 -11.72
CA GLY A 92 -41.30 -48.59 -12.27
C GLY A 92 -40.27 -48.58 -13.41
N ASN A 93 -40.05 -47.44 -14.08
CA ASN A 93 -39.01 -47.25 -15.12
C ASN A 93 -38.00 -46.16 -14.71
N ALA A 94 -37.88 -45.89 -13.40
CA ALA A 94 -36.98 -44.87 -12.90
C ALA A 94 -35.53 -45.24 -13.22
N PHE A 95 -34.78 -44.29 -13.77
CA PHE A 95 -33.38 -44.45 -14.11
C PHE A 95 -32.50 -44.47 -12.85
N ASP A 96 -32.89 -43.71 -11.82
CA ASP A 96 -32.26 -43.63 -10.50
C ASP A 96 -33.33 -43.70 -9.40
N PRO A 97 -33.80 -44.91 -9.02
CA PRO A 97 -34.80 -45.08 -7.97
C PRO A 97 -34.28 -44.62 -6.60
N TYR A 98 -35.19 -44.23 -5.70
CA TYR A 98 -34.84 -43.96 -4.30
C TYR A 98 -34.07 -45.16 -3.72
N PRO A 99 -32.84 -45.00 -3.20
CA PRO A 99 -32.26 -43.80 -2.58
C PRO A 99 -31.31 -42.93 -3.45
N PHE A 100 -31.45 -42.91 -4.78
CA PHE A 100 -30.69 -42.06 -5.73
C PHE A 100 -29.16 -42.29 -5.71
N ILE A 101 -28.73 -43.53 -5.93
CA ILE A 101 -27.31 -43.93 -5.86
C ILE A 101 -26.50 -43.24 -6.96
N PHE A 102 -27.06 -43.10 -8.16
CA PHE A 102 -26.34 -42.48 -9.28
C PHE A 102 -26.12 -40.99 -9.04
N LEU A 103 -27.17 -40.29 -8.59
CA LEU A 103 -27.07 -38.87 -8.22
C LEU A 103 -26.04 -38.65 -7.11
N ASN A 104 -26.07 -39.48 -6.07
CA ASN A 104 -25.13 -39.40 -4.96
C ASN A 104 -23.68 -39.63 -5.41
N LEU A 105 -23.44 -40.61 -6.29
CA LEU A 105 -22.12 -40.85 -6.86
C LEU A 105 -21.62 -39.63 -7.65
N MET A 106 -22.46 -39.06 -8.51
CA MET A 106 -22.10 -37.86 -9.28
C MET A 106 -21.80 -36.66 -8.39
N LEU A 107 -22.63 -36.39 -7.38
CA LEU A 107 -22.41 -35.31 -6.41
C LEU A 107 -21.12 -35.50 -5.62
N SER A 108 -20.83 -36.73 -5.19
CA SER A 108 -19.60 -37.05 -4.46
C SER A 108 -18.35 -36.83 -5.31
N MET A 109 -18.36 -37.26 -6.58
CA MET A 109 -17.26 -37.00 -7.51
C MET A 109 -17.09 -35.50 -7.80
N LEU A 110 -18.19 -34.77 -7.99
CA LEU A 110 -18.17 -33.34 -8.22
C LEU A 110 -17.55 -32.60 -7.02
N ALA A 111 -17.99 -32.90 -5.81
CA ALA A 111 -17.47 -32.31 -4.59
C ALA A 111 -15.98 -32.64 -4.37
N ALA A 112 -15.56 -33.87 -4.66
CA ALA A 112 -14.17 -34.30 -4.52
C ALA A 112 -13.21 -33.51 -5.43
N ILE A 113 -13.63 -33.16 -6.65
CA ILE A 113 -12.84 -32.35 -7.57
C ILE A 113 -12.96 -30.85 -7.23
N GLN A 114 -14.12 -30.41 -6.74
CA GLN A 114 -14.39 -29.02 -6.42
C GLN A 114 -13.51 -28.50 -5.27
N ALA A 115 -13.31 -29.27 -4.19
CA ALA A 115 -12.56 -28.81 -3.03
C ALA A 115 -11.08 -28.45 -3.35
N PRO A 116 -10.30 -29.28 -4.08
CA PRO A 116 -8.95 -28.91 -4.52
C PRO A 116 -8.93 -27.72 -5.48
N VAL A 117 -9.89 -27.61 -6.40
CA VAL A 117 -9.97 -26.48 -7.34
C VAL A 117 -10.22 -25.17 -6.60
N ILE A 118 -11.14 -25.18 -5.63
CA ILE A 118 -11.38 -24.04 -4.75
C ILE A 118 -10.11 -23.70 -3.95
N MET A 119 -9.47 -24.68 -3.32
CA MET A 119 -8.22 -24.44 -2.57
C MET A 119 -7.10 -23.90 -3.47
N MET A 120 -6.98 -24.36 -4.71
CA MET A 120 -6.00 -23.85 -5.67
C MET A 120 -6.29 -22.39 -6.05
N SER A 121 -7.56 -22.02 -6.27
CA SER A 121 -7.95 -20.63 -6.53
C SER A 121 -7.72 -19.76 -5.29
N GLN A 122 -8.06 -20.23 -4.09
CA GLN A 122 -7.82 -19.53 -2.83
C GLN A 122 -6.33 -19.32 -2.53
N ASN A 123 -5.50 -20.37 -2.64
CA ASN A 123 -4.05 -20.26 -2.46
C ASN A 123 -3.43 -19.26 -3.45
N ARG A 124 -3.96 -19.21 -4.68
CA ARG A 124 -3.51 -18.26 -5.70
C ARG A 124 -3.94 -16.82 -5.38
N GLN A 125 -5.20 -16.60 -4.99
CA GLN A 125 -5.66 -15.27 -4.55
C GLN A 125 -4.85 -14.78 -3.35
N ALA A 126 -4.61 -15.64 -2.35
CA ALA A 126 -3.78 -15.30 -1.20
C ALA A 126 -2.33 -14.94 -1.58
N ALA A 127 -1.75 -15.61 -2.58
CA ALA A 127 -0.42 -15.28 -3.10
C ALA A 127 -0.41 -13.90 -3.80
N LYS A 128 -1.43 -13.61 -4.62
CA LYS A 128 -1.62 -12.30 -5.26
C LYS A 128 -1.79 -11.19 -4.22
N ASP A 129 -2.67 -11.38 -3.24
CA ASP A 129 -2.94 -10.43 -2.17
C ASP A 129 -1.68 -10.14 -1.35
N ARG A 130 -0.84 -11.15 -1.12
CA ARG A 130 0.44 -10.99 -0.44
C ARG A 130 1.43 -10.14 -1.24
N GLU A 131 1.52 -10.33 -2.56
CA GLU A 131 2.40 -9.52 -3.42
C GLU A 131 1.92 -8.08 -3.52
N VAL A 132 0.62 -7.85 -3.67
CA VAL A 132 0.01 -6.51 -3.66
C VAL A 132 0.26 -5.83 -2.32
N SER A 133 -0.01 -6.51 -1.20
CA SER A 133 0.21 -5.94 0.14
C SER A 133 1.68 -5.60 0.40
N ALA A 134 2.61 -6.42 -0.11
CA ALA A 134 4.04 -6.12 -0.02
C ALA A 134 4.38 -4.87 -0.82
N HIS A 135 3.88 -4.75 -2.06
CA HIS A 135 4.12 -3.56 -2.88
C HIS A 135 3.53 -2.29 -2.27
N ASP A 136 2.31 -2.36 -1.75
CA ASP A 136 1.65 -1.23 -1.07
C ASP A 136 2.45 -0.77 0.15
N TYR A 137 3.02 -1.72 0.91
CA TYR A 137 3.93 -1.40 2.01
C TYR A 137 5.19 -0.65 1.52
N GLU A 138 5.81 -1.09 0.42
CA GLU A 138 6.97 -0.41 -0.16
C GLU A 138 6.65 1.01 -0.62
N VAL A 139 5.49 1.21 -1.27
CA VAL A 139 5.01 2.52 -1.73
C VAL A 139 4.74 3.43 -0.53
N ASN A 140 4.06 2.93 0.50
CA ASN A 140 3.76 3.71 1.70
C ASN A 140 5.03 4.13 2.43
N LEU A 141 5.99 3.22 2.60
CA LEU A 141 7.28 3.53 3.22
C LEU A 141 8.03 4.61 2.43
N LYS A 142 8.04 4.52 1.10
CA LYS A 142 8.65 5.53 0.24
C LYS A 142 7.98 6.89 0.41
N ALA A 143 6.65 6.93 0.44
CA ALA A 143 5.89 8.16 0.65
C ALA A 143 6.20 8.78 2.01
N GLU A 144 6.32 7.97 3.07
CA GLU A 144 6.71 8.42 4.40
C GLU A 144 8.09 9.08 4.40
N ILE A 145 9.08 8.46 3.75
CA ILE A 145 10.44 9.02 3.58
C ILE A 145 10.40 10.35 2.82
N GLU A 146 9.64 10.43 1.73
CA GLU A 146 9.50 11.67 0.94
C GLU A 146 8.84 12.79 1.75
N ILE A 147 7.83 12.48 2.58
CA ILE A 147 7.18 13.45 3.48
C ILE A 147 8.17 13.94 4.54
N MET A 148 8.94 13.05 5.17
CA MET A 148 9.93 13.47 6.17
C MET A 148 11.04 14.34 5.56
N ALA A 149 11.51 14.00 4.36
CA ALA A 149 12.47 14.83 3.62
C ALA A 149 11.89 16.22 3.27
N LEU A 150 10.59 16.29 2.93
CA LEU A 150 9.89 17.55 2.72
C LEU A 150 9.79 18.37 4.02
N HIS A 151 9.45 17.73 5.14
CA HIS A 151 9.34 18.38 6.44
C HIS A 151 10.67 19.03 6.85
N GLU A 152 11.78 18.31 6.72
CA GLU A 152 13.11 18.85 7.00
C GLU A 152 13.45 20.06 6.12
N LYS A 153 13.02 20.05 4.85
CA LYS A 153 13.23 21.19 3.96
C LYS A 153 12.41 22.41 4.40
N VAL A 154 11.18 22.19 4.87
CA VAL A 154 10.32 23.25 5.42
C VAL A 154 10.90 23.82 6.71
N ASP A 155 11.40 22.96 7.61
CA ASP A 155 12.02 23.39 8.86
C ASP A 155 13.26 24.24 8.61
N ARG A 156 14.13 23.81 7.69
CA ARG A 156 15.31 24.60 7.29
C ARG A 156 14.94 25.97 6.74
N LEU A 157 13.93 26.05 5.87
CA LEU A 157 13.43 27.33 5.35
C LEU A 157 12.87 28.21 6.48
N ARG A 158 12.12 27.62 7.43
CA ARG A 158 11.62 28.34 8.60
C ARG A 158 12.75 28.89 9.48
N GLU A 159 13.79 28.11 9.72
CA GLU A 159 14.95 28.56 10.50
C GLU A 159 15.67 29.75 9.84
N GLU A 160 15.86 29.68 8.51
CA GLU A 160 16.43 30.78 7.74
C GLU A 160 15.55 32.04 7.82
N ASP A 161 14.24 31.90 7.64
CA ASP A 161 13.28 33.01 7.73
C ASP A 161 13.25 33.64 9.12
N ILE A 162 13.22 32.82 10.19
CA ILE A 162 13.26 33.29 11.57
C ILE A 162 14.56 34.04 11.84
N ARG A 163 15.71 33.51 11.39
CA ARG A 163 16.99 34.18 11.52
C ARG A 163 16.99 35.55 10.83
N ASN A 164 16.46 35.62 9.60
CA ASN A 164 16.35 36.86 8.85
C ASN A 164 15.44 37.88 9.54
N LEU A 165 14.33 37.43 10.15
CA LEU A 165 13.43 38.30 10.92
C LEU A 165 14.12 38.86 12.17
N ILE A 166 14.86 38.03 12.92
CA ILE A 166 15.62 38.48 14.11
C ILE A 166 16.66 39.53 13.72
N LEU A 167 17.41 39.30 12.63
CA LEU A 167 18.41 40.27 12.15
C LEU A 167 17.77 41.60 11.77
N ARG A 168 16.61 41.58 11.11
CA ARG A 168 15.86 42.81 10.79
C ARG A 168 15.35 43.52 12.05
N GLN A 169 14.88 42.79 13.05
CA GLN A 169 14.46 43.37 14.33
C GLN A 169 15.62 44.04 15.08
N GLN A 170 16.82 43.44 15.06
CA GLN A 170 18.00 44.06 15.67
C GLN A 170 18.36 45.39 15.01
N ASP A 171 18.36 45.47 13.67
CA ASP A 171 18.59 46.73 12.94
C ASP A 171 17.51 47.78 13.27
N GLN A 172 16.24 47.37 13.40
CA GLN A 172 15.16 48.27 13.81
C GLN A 172 15.35 48.82 15.23
N ILE A 173 15.73 47.97 16.19
CA ILE A 173 16.00 48.37 17.57
C ILE A 173 17.19 49.34 17.59
N GLU A 174 18.27 49.05 16.88
CA GLU A 174 19.44 49.92 16.84
C GLU A 174 19.11 51.31 16.28
N ARG A 175 18.32 51.39 15.21
CA ARG A 175 17.84 52.66 14.66
C ARG A 175 16.98 53.43 15.66
N LEU A 176 16.08 52.75 16.37
CA LEU A 176 15.26 53.37 17.42
C LEU A 176 16.12 53.90 18.56
N THR A 177 17.10 53.13 19.02
CA THR A 177 18.05 53.56 20.07
C THR A 177 18.79 54.83 19.64
N ARG A 178 19.34 54.86 18.41
CA ARG A 178 20.02 56.07 17.89
C ARG A 178 19.09 57.28 17.81
N LEU A 179 17.83 57.09 17.43
CA LEU A 179 16.84 58.18 17.38
C LEU A 179 16.52 58.72 18.77
N VAL A 180 16.37 57.83 19.76
CA VAL A 180 16.15 58.21 21.16
C VAL A 180 17.37 58.96 21.71
N GLU A 181 18.59 58.45 21.52
CA GLU A 181 19.83 59.13 21.93
C GLU A 181 19.96 60.53 21.31
N LYS A 182 19.70 60.66 20.01
CA LYS A 182 19.73 61.95 19.32
C LYS A 182 18.67 62.92 19.88
N HIS A 183 17.48 62.43 20.21
CA HIS A 183 16.42 63.25 20.80
C HIS A 183 16.78 63.71 22.22
N VAL A 184 17.36 62.82 23.05
CA VAL A 184 17.82 63.15 24.40
C VAL A 184 18.96 64.18 24.36
N ALA A 185 19.95 63.98 23.49
CA ALA A 185 21.06 64.92 23.33
C ALA A 185 20.59 66.30 22.83
N GLY A 186 19.66 66.35 21.87
CA GLY A 186 19.08 67.60 21.38
C GLY A 186 18.12 68.29 22.38
N GLY A 187 17.61 67.58 23.38
CA GLY A 187 16.84 68.14 24.49
C GLY A 187 17.71 68.79 25.57
N ALA A 188 18.90 68.24 25.83
CA ALA A 188 19.85 68.79 26.78
C ALA A 188 20.40 70.17 26.34
N ASP A 189 20.72 70.31 25.04
CA ASP A 189 21.25 71.55 24.44
C ASP A 189 20.25 72.73 24.50
N LYS A 190 18.93 72.45 24.53
CA LYS A 190 17.88 73.48 24.64
C LYS A 190 17.58 73.90 26.08
N GLY A 191 18.00 73.13 27.09
CA GLY A 191 17.79 73.44 28.50
C GLY A 191 18.82 74.38 29.11
N GLU A 192 19.98 74.54 28.47
CA GLU A 192 21.10 75.35 28.97
C GLU A 192 21.12 76.79 28.42
N SER A 193 20.18 77.12 27.52
CA SER A 193 20.03 78.45 26.90
C SER A 193 18.81 79.26 27.40
N ALA A 194 18.21 78.88 28.53
CA ALA A 194 17.11 79.59 29.19
C ALA A 194 17.49 79.95 30.63
#